data_AF-A0AAU8C137-F1
#
_entry.id   AF-A0AAU8C137-F1
#
_cell.length_a   1.000
_cell.length_b   1.000
_cell.length_c   1.000
_cell.angle_alpha   90.00
_cell.angle_beta   90.00
_cell.angle_gamma   90.00
#
_symmetry.space_group_name_H-M   'P 1'
#
loop_
_entity.id
_entity.type
_entity.pdbx_description
1 polymer ?
#
loop_
_entity_poly.entity_id
_entity_poly.type
_entity_poly.pdbx_seq_one_letter_code
_entity_poly.pdbx_strand_id
1 'polypeptide(L)'
;MTGTMSRKRVVGAVLLAGVLGACGGAQDTGRTTNSFFNPQEIPLETYSAEQIYERGEFELNRKRPAEAAEYFSEIERLYPYSEWAKRALIMQAFAYHQDQDYPNSRSAAQRYIDFFPDDDDASYASYLLALSYYDQIDEVGRDQGLTFQALQALRRVIEDYPDSEYARSSVLKFDLAFDHLAGKEMEVGRYYLRRKHYTASINRFRVVVEDFQTTTHTAEALHRLVEAYLSLGLTDEAQTAGAILGHNYQSTEWYEASYKLLTGQGLEMKSFGDNWLTAIYRQTIKGEWI
;
A
#
# COMPACT_ATOMS: atom_id res chain seq x y z
N MET A 1 10.83 60.72 36.06
CA MET A 1 10.80 60.39 37.50
C MET A 1 9.34 60.11 37.85
N THR A 2 8.90 58.86 37.72
CA THR A 2 8.87 57.79 38.75
C THR A 2 7.76 57.96 39.79
N GLY A 3 6.79 57.04 39.84
CA GLY A 3 5.91 56.89 41.00
C GLY A 3 4.41 56.66 40.77
N THR A 4 4.00 55.71 39.93
CA THR A 4 2.60 55.23 39.94
C THR A 4 2.40 54.21 41.06
N MET A 5 1.76 54.63 42.15
CA MET A 5 1.39 53.76 43.28
C MET A 5 -0.10 53.38 43.26
N SER A 6 -0.38 52.13 43.59
CA SER A 6 -1.72 51.52 43.60
C SER A 6 -2.58 51.97 44.79
N ARG A 7 -3.89 52.12 44.60
CA ARG A 7 -4.89 51.85 45.65
C ARG A 7 -6.23 51.35 45.09
N LYS A 8 -6.84 50.43 45.82
CA LYS A 8 -8.04 49.63 45.44
C LYS A 8 -9.32 50.19 46.08
N ARG A 9 -10.49 49.97 45.44
CA ARG A 9 -11.79 49.48 46.01
C ARG A 9 -12.88 49.60 44.92
N VAL A 10 -13.44 48.51 44.37
CA VAL A 10 -14.47 47.58 44.91
C VAL A 10 -15.90 48.10 44.76
N VAL A 11 -16.59 47.62 43.71
CA VAL A 11 -17.96 47.04 43.58
C VAL A 11 -17.91 46.26 42.23
N GLY A 12 -18.56 45.13 41.94
CA GLY A 12 -19.29 44.10 42.70
C GLY A 12 -19.62 42.96 41.69
N ALA A 13 -19.25 41.69 41.92
CA ALA A 13 -19.96 40.70 42.75
C ALA A 13 -21.26 40.12 42.14
N VAL A 14 -21.13 39.27 41.11
CA VAL A 14 -21.95 38.06 40.81
C VAL A 14 -20.99 37.06 40.12
N LEU A 15 -20.37 36.07 40.78
CA LEU A 15 -20.88 34.81 41.36
C LEU A 15 -21.45 33.78 40.36
N LEU A 16 -20.57 32.82 40.01
CA LEU A 16 -20.78 31.36 39.84
C LEU A 16 -21.77 30.83 38.77
N ALA A 17 -21.58 29.65 38.16
CA ALA A 17 -20.53 28.61 38.21
C ALA A 17 -20.26 28.08 36.78
N GLY A 18 -19.10 27.49 36.44
CA GLY A 18 -18.80 26.05 36.63
C GLY A 18 -19.67 25.18 35.71
N VAL A 19 -19.14 24.41 34.73
CA VAL A 19 -18.05 23.43 34.84
C VAL A 19 -17.16 23.40 33.59
N LEU A 20 -15.87 23.11 33.77
CA LEU A 20 -14.92 22.70 32.72
C LEU A 20 -14.61 21.20 32.82
N GLY A 21 -14.35 20.56 31.68
CA GLY A 21 -13.85 19.17 31.56
C GLY A 21 -14.90 18.17 31.09
N ALA A 22 -14.56 17.09 30.38
CA ALA A 22 -13.29 16.73 29.74
C ALA A 22 -13.54 15.65 28.65
N CYS A 23 -12.53 15.32 27.86
CA CYS A 23 -12.59 14.40 26.72
C CYS A 23 -13.15 13.00 27.02
N GLY A 24 -13.79 12.39 26.02
CA GLY A 24 -14.08 10.95 25.97
C GLY A 24 -14.78 10.60 24.66
N GLY A 25 -14.14 9.81 23.80
CA GLY A 25 -14.73 9.35 22.54
C GLY A 25 -15.17 7.89 22.62
N ALA A 26 -16.27 7.56 21.96
CA ALA A 26 -16.58 6.23 21.44
C ALA A 26 -17.73 6.34 20.43
N GLN A 27 -17.75 5.42 19.48
CA GLN A 27 -18.72 5.27 18.39
C GLN A 27 -20.18 5.40 18.84
N ASP A 28 -21.01 6.06 18.04
CA ASP A 28 -22.37 5.58 17.84
C ASP A 28 -22.78 5.65 16.36
N THR A 29 -23.37 4.56 15.90
CA THR A 29 -23.85 4.30 14.54
C THR A 29 -25.27 4.82 14.36
N GLY A 30 -25.59 5.35 13.18
CA GLY A 30 -26.96 5.76 12.85
C GLY A 30 -27.20 7.26 12.96
N ARG A 31 -26.70 8.01 11.97
CA ARG A 31 -26.87 9.46 11.90
C ARG A 31 -28.26 9.84 11.36
N THR A 32 -29.33 9.60 12.14
CA THR A 32 -30.66 10.13 11.83
C THR A 32 -30.70 11.65 12.06
N THR A 33 -30.24 12.44 11.09
CA THR A 33 -30.36 13.90 11.11
C THR A 33 -31.79 14.33 10.81
N ASN A 34 -32.68 14.25 11.79
CA ASN A 34 -33.98 14.91 11.74
C ASN A 34 -33.79 16.43 11.86
N SER A 35 -33.37 17.06 10.76
CA SER A 35 -33.33 18.51 10.59
C SER A 35 -34.72 19.03 10.26
N PHE A 36 -35.17 20.06 10.99
CA PHE A 36 -36.50 20.66 10.82
C PHE A 36 -36.68 21.49 9.53
N PHE A 37 -35.70 21.43 8.62
CA PHE A 37 -35.73 22.02 7.29
C PHE A 37 -35.51 20.94 6.22
N ASN A 38 -36.36 19.90 6.21
CA ASN A 38 -36.38 18.97 5.09
C ASN A 38 -37.40 19.46 4.05
N PRO A 39 -36.99 19.88 2.85
CA PRO A 39 -37.88 19.77 1.69
C PRO A 39 -38.37 18.32 1.62
N GLN A 40 -39.58 18.07 1.14
CA GLN A 40 -40.01 16.69 0.93
C GLN A 40 -39.03 16.04 -0.07
N GLU A 41 -38.16 15.15 0.42
CA GLU A 41 -37.28 14.35 -0.41
C GLU A 41 -38.18 13.50 -1.30
N ILE A 42 -38.24 13.91 -2.57
CA ILE A 42 -39.04 13.26 -3.59
C ILE A 42 -38.44 11.85 -3.75
N PRO A 43 -39.22 10.76 -3.56
CA PRO A 43 -38.69 9.40 -3.62
C PRO A 43 -37.96 9.14 -4.93
N LEU A 44 -36.79 8.49 -4.86
CA LEU A 44 -35.91 8.28 -6.02
C LEU A 44 -36.57 7.43 -7.10
N GLU A 45 -37.54 6.59 -6.72
CA GLU A 45 -38.44 5.83 -7.60
C GLU A 45 -39.21 6.69 -8.63
N THR A 46 -39.30 8.01 -8.41
CA THR A 46 -40.00 8.93 -9.31
C THR A 46 -39.10 9.56 -10.38
N TYR A 47 -37.78 9.42 -10.28
CA TYR A 47 -36.80 9.95 -11.23
C TYR A 47 -36.39 8.89 -12.26
N SER A 48 -36.02 9.32 -13.47
CA SER A 48 -35.39 8.42 -14.45
C SER A 48 -33.97 8.02 -14.00
N ALA A 49 -33.46 6.90 -14.52
CA ALA A 49 -32.09 6.46 -14.26
C ALA A 49 -31.04 7.54 -14.62
N GLU A 50 -31.25 8.25 -15.74
CA GLU A 50 -30.47 9.42 -16.16
C GLU A 50 -30.49 10.54 -15.11
N GLN A 51 -31.68 10.90 -14.61
CA GLN A 51 -31.85 11.94 -13.59
C GLN A 51 -31.19 11.57 -12.25
N ILE A 52 -31.17 10.29 -11.88
CA ILE A 52 -30.44 9.81 -10.68
C ILE A 52 -28.93 9.88 -10.94
N TYR A 53 -28.48 9.50 -12.14
CA TYR A 53 -27.07 9.54 -12.54
C TYR A 53 -26.51 10.97 -12.53
N GLU A 54 -27.24 11.93 -13.12
CA GLU A 54 -26.92 13.37 -13.08
C GLU A 54 -26.79 13.91 -11.65
N ARG A 55 -27.59 13.40 -10.69
CA ARG A 55 -27.48 13.75 -9.26
C ARG A 55 -26.20 13.19 -8.65
N GLY A 56 -25.85 11.94 -8.93
CA GLY A 56 -24.58 11.34 -8.51
C GLY A 56 -23.38 12.14 -9.01
N GLU A 57 -23.36 12.50 -10.30
CA GLU A 57 -22.31 13.35 -10.87
C GLU A 57 -22.29 14.77 -10.27
N PHE A 58 -23.46 15.36 -10.01
CA PHE A 58 -23.55 16.65 -9.31
C PHE A 58 -22.91 16.58 -7.91
N GLU A 59 -23.07 15.47 -7.19
CA GLU A 59 -22.45 15.30 -5.87
C GLU A 59 -20.94 15.02 -5.92
N LEU A 60 -20.44 14.24 -6.89
CA LEU A 60 -19.00 14.13 -7.14
C LEU A 60 -18.36 15.50 -7.41
N ASN A 61 -18.98 16.30 -8.27
CA ASN A 61 -18.53 17.66 -8.58
C ASN A 61 -18.51 18.59 -7.36
N ARG A 62 -19.35 18.31 -6.35
CA ARG A 62 -19.36 19.01 -5.05
C ARG A 62 -18.40 18.44 -4.01
N LYS A 63 -17.59 17.43 -4.37
CA LYS A 63 -16.71 16.67 -3.46
C LYS A 63 -17.49 15.97 -2.35
N ARG A 64 -18.63 15.39 -2.71
CA ARG A 64 -19.51 14.60 -1.83
C ARG A 64 -19.61 13.16 -2.35
N PRO A 65 -18.52 12.38 -2.26
CA PRO A 65 -18.42 11.07 -2.90
C PRO A 65 -19.28 10.01 -2.21
N ALA A 66 -19.47 10.07 -0.89
CA ALA A 66 -20.43 9.22 -0.18
C ALA A 66 -21.85 9.37 -0.76
N GLU A 67 -22.40 10.59 -0.80
CA GLU A 67 -23.73 10.84 -1.35
C GLU A 67 -23.84 10.49 -2.84
N ALA A 68 -22.76 10.67 -3.61
CA ALA A 68 -22.72 10.24 -5.00
C ALA A 68 -22.81 8.71 -5.15
N ALA A 69 -22.08 7.96 -4.33
CA ALA A 69 -22.10 6.50 -4.35
C ALA A 69 -23.50 5.95 -4.00
N GLU A 70 -24.23 6.62 -3.11
CA GLU A 70 -25.65 6.31 -2.82
C GLU A 70 -26.51 6.48 -4.08
N TYR A 71 -26.47 7.63 -4.76
CA TYR A 71 -27.21 7.85 -6.01
C TYR A 71 -26.89 6.80 -7.09
N PHE A 72 -25.62 6.46 -7.28
CA PHE A 72 -25.24 5.42 -8.25
C PHE A 72 -25.74 4.02 -7.84
N SER A 73 -25.70 3.68 -6.55
CA SER A 73 -26.22 2.40 -6.03
C SER A 73 -27.74 2.25 -6.25
N GLU A 74 -28.47 3.36 -6.18
CA GLU A 74 -29.92 3.38 -6.38
C GLU A 74 -30.31 3.11 -7.83
N ILE A 75 -29.42 3.36 -8.81
CA ILE A 75 -29.64 2.98 -10.21
C ILE A 75 -29.52 1.47 -10.38
N GLU A 76 -28.55 0.82 -9.73
CA GLU A 76 -28.43 -0.65 -9.70
C GLU A 76 -29.67 -1.28 -9.05
N ARG A 77 -30.20 -0.68 -7.98
CA ARG A 77 -31.40 -1.13 -7.26
C ARG A 77 -32.70 -0.96 -8.07
N LEU A 78 -32.91 0.22 -8.66
CA LEU A 78 -34.19 0.61 -9.30
C LEU A 78 -34.24 0.26 -10.80
N TYR A 79 -33.11 0.33 -11.49
CA TYR A 79 -33.03 0.24 -12.95
C TYR A 79 -31.92 -0.73 -13.43
N PRO A 80 -31.84 -1.97 -12.91
CA PRO A 80 -30.71 -2.89 -13.14
C PRO A 80 -30.47 -3.28 -14.61
N TYR A 81 -31.49 -3.16 -15.47
CA TYR A 81 -31.41 -3.46 -16.90
C TYR A 81 -31.32 -2.20 -17.79
N SER A 82 -31.06 -1.03 -17.21
CA SER A 82 -30.88 0.21 -17.97
C SER A 82 -29.44 0.36 -18.47
N GLU A 83 -29.26 1.05 -19.60
CA GLU A 83 -27.94 1.46 -20.11
C GLU A 83 -27.13 2.28 -19.08
N TRP A 84 -27.83 2.91 -18.12
CA TRP A 84 -27.24 3.66 -17.01
C TRP A 84 -26.71 2.77 -15.89
N ALA A 85 -27.20 1.54 -15.71
CA ALA A 85 -26.77 0.65 -14.62
C ALA A 85 -25.28 0.31 -14.71
N LYS A 86 -24.76 0.05 -15.92
CA LYS A 86 -23.33 -0.18 -16.15
C LYS A 86 -22.50 1.04 -15.75
N ARG A 87 -22.83 2.22 -16.29
CA ARG A 87 -22.15 3.50 -15.96
C ARG A 87 -22.23 3.83 -14.48
N ALA A 88 -23.38 3.62 -13.86
CA ALA A 88 -23.58 3.82 -12.43
C ALA A 88 -22.68 2.90 -11.61
N LEU A 89 -22.54 1.61 -11.97
CA LEU A 89 -21.74 0.65 -11.20
C LEU A 89 -20.24 1.01 -11.19
N ILE A 90 -19.66 1.44 -12.32
CA ILE A 90 -18.25 1.90 -12.33
C ILE A 90 -18.08 3.24 -11.58
N MET A 91 -19.03 4.16 -11.73
CA MET A 91 -19.01 5.43 -11.00
C MET A 91 -19.25 5.26 -9.49
N GLN A 92 -20.01 4.24 -9.08
CA GLN A 92 -20.18 3.83 -7.69
C GLN A 92 -18.83 3.34 -7.11
N ALA A 93 -18.11 2.47 -7.84
CA ALA A 93 -16.81 1.98 -7.42
C ALA A 93 -15.77 3.11 -7.28
N PHE A 94 -15.78 4.06 -8.22
CA PHE A 94 -14.97 5.29 -8.17
C PHE A 94 -15.36 6.20 -6.99
N ALA A 95 -16.66 6.44 -6.78
CA ALA A 95 -17.16 7.28 -5.71
C ALA A 95 -16.78 6.73 -4.33
N TYR A 96 -17.00 5.43 -4.08
CA TYR A 96 -16.53 4.79 -2.84
C TYR A 96 -15.00 4.87 -2.67
N HIS A 97 -14.23 4.73 -3.76
CA HIS A 97 -12.78 4.89 -3.69
C HIS A 97 -12.38 6.33 -3.27
N GLN A 98 -13.04 7.33 -3.84
CA GLN A 98 -12.82 8.74 -3.53
C GLN A 98 -13.25 9.11 -2.09
N ASP A 99 -14.24 8.43 -1.53
CA ASP A 99 -14.67 8.54 -0.13
C ASP A 99 -13.76 7.76 0.85
N GLN A 100 -12.79 6.99 0.34
CA GLN A 100 -11.96 6.05 1.10
C GLN A 100 -12.72 4.85 1.70
N ASP A 101 -13.95 4.59 1.24
CA ASP A 101 -14.69 3.35 1.50
C ASP A 101 -14.19 2.24 0.55
N TYR A 102 -12.93 1.86 0.76
CA TYR A 102 -12.27 0.83 -0.03
C TYR A 102 -13.01 -0.53 -0.04
N PRO A 103 -13.62 -1.03 1.06
CA PRO A 103 -14.42 -2.26 1.03
C PRO A 103 -15.61 -2.22 0.07
N ASN A 104 -16.38 -1.12 0.04
CA ASN A 104 -17.50 -1.00 -0.89
C ASN A 104 -17.02 -0.71 -2.33
N SER A 105 -15.93 0.06 -2.49
CA SER A 105 -15.25 0.25 -3.79
C SER A 105 -14.83 -1.08 -4.42
N ARG A 106 -14.15 -1.97 -3.66
CA ARG A 106 -13.81 -3.33 -4.10
C ARG A 106 -15.03 -4.12 -4.53
N SER A 107 -16.09 -4.06 -3.73
CA SER A 107 -17.30 -4.83 -3.97
C SER A 107 -18.02 -4.38 -5.23
N ALA A 108 -18.06 -3.07 -5.51
CA ALA A 108 -18.61 -2.52 -6.75
C ALA A 108 -17.71 -2.80 -7.97
N ALA A 109 -16.40 -2.62 -7.84
CA ALA A 109 -15.43 -2.91 -8.90
C ALA A 109 -15.45 -4.40 -9.30
N GLN A 110 -15.50 -5.32 -8.33
CA GLN A 110 -15.62 -6.76 -8.62
C GLN A 110 -16.94 -7.10 -9.31
N ARG A 111 -18.08 -6.53 -8.89
CA ARG A 111 -19.36 -6.69 -9.61
C ARG A 111 -19.27 -6.19 -11.06
N TYR A 112 -18.56 -5.10 -11.32
CA TYR A 112 -18.35 -4.61 -12.69
C TYR A 112 -17.60 -5.64 -13.54
N ILE A 113 -16.48 -6.15 -13.04
CA ILE A 113 -15.66 -7.17 -13.73
C ILE A 113 -16.46 -8.46 -13.96
N ASP A 114 -17.25 -8.88 -12.97
CA ASP A 114 -18.04 -10.13 -13.05
C ASP A 114 -19.21 -10.02 -14.06
N PHE A 115 -19.82 -8.84 -14.21
CA PHE A 115 -20.98 -8.62 -15.11
C PHE A 115 -20.60 -8.10 -16.50
N PHE A 116 -19.49 -7.36 -16.62
CA PHE A 116 -19.07 -6.68 -17.85
C PHE A 116 -17.57 -6.91 -18.17
N PRO A 117 -17.08 -8.16 -18.25
CA PRO A 117 -15.65 -8.45 -18.42
C PRO A 117 -15.08 -8.00 -19.78
N ASP A 118 -15.91 -7.99 -20.84
CA ASP A 118 -15.51 -7.63 -22.20
C ASP A 118 -15.66 -6.12 -22.51
N ASP A 119 -15.91 -5.29 -21.50
CA ASP A 119 -16.17 -3.85 -21.64
C ASP A 119 -14.88 -3.02 -21.51
N ASP A 120 -14.79 -1.89 -22.23
CA ASP A 120 -13.60 -1.01 -22.20
C ASP A 120 -13.24 -0.57 -20.77
N ASP A 121 -14.24 -0.29 -19.93
CA ASP A 121 -14.07 0.13 -18.53
C ASP A 121 -13.72 -1.03 -17.58
N ALA A 122 -13.72 -2.31 -18.04
CA ALA A 122 -13.32 -3.46 -17.21
C ALA A 122 -11.85 -3.37 -16.77
N SER A 123 -11.01 -2.76 -17.61
CA SER A 123 -9.63 -2.40 -17.29
C SER A 123 -9.55 -1.38 -16.14
N TYR A 124 -10.44 -0.38 -16.14
CA TYR A 124 -10.54 0.63 -15.09
C TYR A 124 -11.11 0.05 -13.78
N ALA A 125 -12.14 -0.79 -13.86
CA ALA A 125 -12.69 -1.50 -12.72
C ALA A 125 -11.62 -2.37 -12.03
N SER A 126 -10.84 -3.12 -12.81
CA SER A 126 -9.73 -3.94 -12.33
C SER A 126 -8.64 -3.07 -11.67
N TYR A 127 -8.36 -1.89 -12.23
CA TYR A 127 -7.46 -0.92 -11.62
C TYR A 127 -7.99 -0.32 -10.31
N LEU A 128 -9.28 0.05 -10.21
CA LEU A 128 -9.89 0.52 -8.96
C LEU A 128 -9.88 -0.56 -7.87
N LEU A 129 -10.20 -1.80 -8.23
CA LEU A 129 -10.07 -2.96 -7.33
C LEU A 129 -8.64 -3.07 -6.78
N ALA A 130 -7.63 -3.00 -7.64
CA ALA A 130 -6.23 -3.04 -7.24
C ALA A 130 -5.81 -1.84 -6.38
N LEU A 131 -6.20 -0.62 -6.79
CA LEU A 131 -5.87 0.63 -6.12
C LEU A 131 -6.48 0.69 -4.70
N SER A 132 -7.70 0.19 -4.52
CA SER A 132 -8.37 0.15 -3.21
C SER A 132 -7.67 -0.77 -2.19
N TYR A 133 -6.91 -1.79 -2.62
CA TYR A 133 -6.03 -2.55 -1.73
C TYR A 133 -4.71 -1.81 -1.50
N TYR A 134 -4.15 -1.25 -2.57
CA TYR A 134 -2.86 -0.55 -2.57
C TYR A 134 -2.86 0.68 -1.66
N ASP A 135 -3.90 1.51 -1.69
CA ASP A 135 -4.02 2.71 -0.85
C ASP A 135 -4.31 2.38 0.64
N GLN A 136 -4.53 1.09 0.97
CA GLN A 136 -4.59 0.57 2.33
C GLN A 136 -3.31 -0.17 2.76
N ILE A 137 -2.23 -0.10 1.98
CA ILE A 137 -0.91 -0.60 2.42
C ILE A 137 -0.42 0.28 3.57
N ASP A 138 -0.29 -0.35 4.73
CA ASP A 138 0.18 0.26 5.97
C ASP A 138 1.70 0.06 6.14
N GLU A 139 2.31 0.71 7.13
CA GLU A 139 3.76 0.71 7.40
C GLU A 139 4.40 -0.69 7.39
N VAL A 140 5.63 -0.79 6.87
CA VAL A 140 6.48 -2.01 6.76
C VAL A 140 6.40 -2.96 7.97
N GLY A 141 6.40 -2.41 9.18
CA GLY A 141 6.38 -3.17 10.43
C GLY A 141 5.02 -3.81 10.81
N ARG A 142 3.94 -3.53 10.07
CA ARG A 142 2.56 -3.96 10.39
C ARG A 142 2.13 -5.19 9.58
N ASP A 143 0.86 -5.57 9.66
CA ASP A 143 0.32 -6.65 8.83
C ASP A 143 0.43 -6.31 7.34
N GLN A 144 0.60 -7.32 6.49
CA GLN A 144 0.82 -7.16 5.04
C GLN A 144 -0.21 -7.94 4.20
N GLY A 145 -1.31 -8.41 4.78
CA GLY A 145 -2.36 -9.12 4.03
C GLY A 145 -2.92 -8.29 2.87
N LEU A 146 -3.17 -6.99 3.11
CA LEU A 146 -3.59 -6.04 2.09
C LEU A 146 -2.52 -5.82 1.00
N THR A 147 -1.23 -5.81 1.37
CA THR A 147 -0.11 -5.71 0.43
C THR A 147 -0.06 -6.89 -0.54
N PHE A 148 -0.27 -8.13 -0.04
CA PHE A 148 -0.37 -9.31 -0.91
C PHE A 148 -1.59 -9.25 -1.83
N GLN A 149 -2.75 -8.79 -1.34
CA GLN A 149 -3.95 -8.61 -2.15
C GLN A 149 -3.77 -7.52 -3.22
N ALA A 150 -3.10 -6.41 -2.89
CA ALA A 150 -2.74 -5.36 -3.83
C ALA A 150 -1.83 -5.91 -4.95
N LEU A 151 -0.77 -6.65 -4.60
CA LEU A 151 0.12 -7.25 -5.60
C LEU A 151 -0.59 -8.24 -6.53
N GLN A 152 -1.52 -9.05 -5.99
CA GLN A 152 -2.33 -9.97 -6.80
C GLN A 152 -3.28 -9.23 -7.75
N ALA A 153 -3.95 -8.18 -7.28
CA ALA A 153 -4.87 -7.39 -8.09
C ALA A 153 -4.13 -6.54 -9.15
N LEU A 154 -3.02 -5.90 -8.78
CA LEU A 154 -2.15 -5.15 -9.70
C LEU A 154 -1.58 -6.07 -10.79
N ARG A 155 -1.18 -7.30 -10.43
CA ARG A 155 -0.72 -8.31 -11.39
C ARG A 155 -1.80 -8.64 -12.43
N ARG A 156 -3.05 -8.83 -12.03
CA ARG A 156 -4.17 -9.03 -12.98
C ARG A 156 -4.31 -7.88 -13.96
N VAL A 157 -4.24 -6.63 -13.50
CA VAL A 157 -4.30 -5.46 -14.42
C VAL A 157 -3.16 -5.50 -15.46
N ILE A 158 -1.96 -5.92 -15.06
CA ILE A 158 -0.79 -6.01 -15.92
C ILE A 158 -0.88 -7.20 -16.91
N GLU A 159 -1.40 -8.35 -16.46
CA GLU A 159 -1.46 -9.60 -17.23
C GLU A 159 -2.70 -9.65 -18.14
N ASP A 160 -3.86 -9.20 -17.67
CA ASP A 160 -5.14 -9.25 -18.38
C ASP A 160 -5.37 -8.02 -19.29
N TYR A 161 -4.86 -6.84 -18.92
CA TYR A 161 -5.06 -5.57 -19.65
C TYR A 161 -3.74 -4.82 -19.97
N PRO A 162 -2.72 -5.47 -20.59
CA PRO A 162 -1.37 -4.92 -20.77
C PRO A 162 -1.32 -3.62 -21.58
N ASP A 163 -2.24 -3.44 -22.54
CA ASP A 163 -2.31 -2.26 -23.41
C ASP A 163 -3.18 -1.11 -22.84
N SER A 164 -3.76 -1.28 -21.65
CA SER A 164 -4.57 -0.23 -20.99
C SER A 164 -3.71 0.92 -20.46
N GLU A 165 -4.29 2.11 -20.33
CA GLU A 165 -3.61 3.26 -19.71
C GLU A 165 -3.21 2.99 -18.24
N TYR A 166 -3.92 2.08 -17.58
CA TYR A 166 -3.70 1.69 -16.19
C TYR A 166 -2.55 0.69 -16.01
N ALA A 167 -2.16 -0.06 -17.05
CA ALA A 167 -1.11 -1.08 -16.96
C ALA A 167 0.22 -0.49 -16.44
N ARG A 168 0.67 0.62 -17.00
CA ARG A 168 1.93 1.29 -16.58
C ARG A 168 1.86 1.82 -15.15
N SER A 169 0.72 2.37 -14.72
CA SER A 169 0.50 2.80 -13.34
C SER A 169 0.55 1.60 -12.38
N SER A 170 0.00 0.46 -12.83
CA SER A 170 -0.06 -0.78 -12.07
C SER A 170 1.31 -1.42 -11.88
N VAL A 171 2.18 -1.43 -12.91
CA VAL A 171 3.58 -1.88 -12.79
C VAL A 171 4.32 -1.07 -11.72
N LEU A 172 4.26 0.26 -11.78
CA LEU A 172 4.97 1.12 -10.81
C LEU A 172 4.47 0.93 -9.37
N LYS A 173 3.16 0.69 -9.19
CA LYS A 173 2.57 0.37 -7.88
C LYS A 173 2.94 -1.05 -7.42
N PHE A 174 2.99 -2.01 -8.33
CA PHE A 174 3.42 -3.37 -8.05
C PHE A 174 4.85 -3.36 -7.54
N ASP A 175 5.76 -2.70 -8.25
CA ASP A 175 7.17 -2.59 -7.87
C ASP A 175 7.35 -1.96 -6.48
N LEU A 176 6.61 -0.88 -6.16
CA LEU A 176 6.69 -0.24 -4.84
C LEU A 176 6.11 -1.11 -3.71
N ALA A 177 4.97 -1.78 -3.94
CA ALA A 177 4.39 -2.72 -2.97
C ALA A 177 5.27 -3.97 -2.77
N PHE A 178 6.01 -4.38 -3.80
CA PHE A 178 6.94 -5.51 -3.76
C PHE A 178 8.23 -5.15 -3.02
N ASP A 179 8.79 -3.96 -3.26
CA ASP A 179 9.90 -3.38 -2.49
C ASP A 179 9.51 -3.22 -1.01
N HIS A 180 8.27 -2.81 -0.71
CA HIS A 180 7.74 -2.73 0.66
C HIS A 180 7.75 -4.07 1.42
N LEU A 181 7.38 -5.18 0.76
CA LEU A 181 7.48 -6.52 1.33
C LEU A 181 8.93 -6.93 1.61
N ALA A 182 9.84 -6.67 0.67
CA ALA A 182 11.28 -6.91 0.89
C ALA A 182 11.82 -6.07 2.06
N GLY A 183 11.36 -4.82 2.19
CA GLY A 183 11.69 -3.93 3.30
C GLY A 183 11.35 -4.53 4.67
N LYS A 184 10.24 -5.26 4.78
CA LYS A 184 9.83 -5.95 6.01
C LYS A 184 10.80 -7.05 6.42
N GLU A 185 11.18 -7.90 5.47
CA GLU A 185 12.19 -8.95 5.70
C GLU A 185 13.55 -8.33 6.06
N MET A 186 13.92 -7.21 5.43
CA MET A 186 15.12 -6.44 5.79
C MET A 186 15.06 -5.84 7.20
N GLU A 187 13.93 -5.28 7.65
CA GLU A 187 13.80 -4.76 9.01
C GLU A 187 13.98 -5.86 10.07
N VAL A 188 13.32 -7.01 9.87
CA VAL A 188 13.42 -8.16 10.77
C VAL A 188 14.84 -8.76 10.73
N GLY A 189 15.46 -8.86 9.56
CA GLY A 189 16.85 -9.29 9.40
C GLY A 189 17.83 -8.36 10.12
N ARG A 190 17.72 -7.03 9.91
CA ARG A 190 18.53 -6.01 10.60
C ARG A 190 18.34 -6.06 12.12
N TYR A 191 17.14 -6.33 12.62
CA TYR A 191 16.86 -6.50 14.04
C TYR A 191 17.64 -7.69 14.64
N TYR A 192 17.59 -8.86 13.98
CA TYR A 192 18.34 -10.05 14.41
C TYR A 192 19.85 -9.85 14.32
N LEU A 193 20.34 -9.22 13.25
CA LEU A 193 21.76 -8.98 13.02
C LEU A 193 22.37 -8.09 14.12
N ARG A 194 21.70 -6.97 14.47
CA ARG A 194 22.11 -6.10 15.59
C ARG A 194 22.19 -6.82 16.94
N ARG A 195 21.43 -7.91 17.11
CA ARG A 195 21.43 -8.76 18.31
C ARG A 195 22.36 -9.97 18.21
N LYS A 196 23.17 -10.09 17.14
CA LYS A 196 24.07 -11.21 16.86
C LYS A 196 23.36 -12.56 16.69
N HIS A 197 22.07 -12.56 16.32
CA HIS A 197 21.32 -13.76 15.97
C HIS A 197 21.55 -14.10 14.50
N TYR A 198 22.80 -14.40 14.13
CA TYR A 198 23.27 -14.46 12.74
C TYR A 198 22.45 -15.42 11.86
N THR A 199 22.15 -16.63 12.33
CA THR A 199 21.33 -17.61 11.59
C THR A 199 19.92 -17.08 11.30
N ALA A 200 19.30 -16.39 12.27
CA ALA A 200 17.96 -15.82 12.09
C ALA A 200 17.98 -14.62 11.12
N SER A 201 19.03 -13.79 11.14
CA SER A 201 19.19 -12.73 10.15
C SER A 201 19.51 -13.27 8.75
N ILE A 202 20.33 -14.32 8.63
CA ILE A 202 20.63 -14.99 7.35
C ILE A 202 19.35 -15.49 6.70
N ASN A 203 18.48 -16.16 7.45
CA ASN A 203 17.21 -16.65 6.92
C ASN A 203 16.31 -15.52 6.38
N ARG A 204 16.36 -14.32 6.98
CA ARG A 204 15.57 -13.15 6.54
C ARG A 204 16.17 -12.47 5.30
N PHE A 205 17.48 -12.24 5.28
CA PHE A 205 18.15 -11.70 4.09
C PHE A 205 18.13 -12.68 2.91
N ARG A 206 18.13 -14.00 3.18
CA ARG A 206 17.94 -15.04 2.18
C ARG A 206 16.60 -14.91 1.46
N VAL A 207 15.49 -14.71 2.16
CA VAL A 207 14.17 -14.47 1.55
C VAL A 207 14.22 -13.28 0.59
N VAL A 208 14.89 -12.18 0.96
CA VAL A 208 15.04 -11.01 0.07
C VAL A 208 15.83 -11.35 -1.20
N VAL A 209 16.89 -12.17 -1.09
CA VAL A 209 17.73 -12.55 -2.23
C VAL A 209 17.11 -13.67 -3.09
N GLU A 210 16.27 -14.53 -2.53
CA GLU A 210 15.57 -15.57 -3.28
C GLU A 210 14.31 -15.02 -3.96
N ASP A 211 13.41 -14.38 -3.19
CA ASP A 211 12.07 -14.04 -3.64
C ASP A 211 11.96 -12.61 -4.20
N PHE A 212 12.80 -11.67 -3.74
CA PHE A 212 12.65 -10.23 -4.00
C PHE A 212 13.78 -9.62 -4.85
N GLN A 213 14.39 -10.41 -5.73
CA GLN A 213 15.61 -10.08 -6.50
C GLN A 213 15.60 -8.71 -7.20
N THR A 214 14.46 -8.27 -7.72
CA THR A 214 14.30 -6.99 -8.45
C THR A 214 14.18 -5.75 -7.55
N THR A 215 14.06 -5.93 -6.23
CA THR A 215 13.86 -4.81 -5.28
C THR A 215 15.15 -4.04 -5.00
N THR A 216 15.02 -2.82 -4.47
CA THR A 216 16.17 -1.99 -4.06
C THR A 216 16.93 -2.61 -2.89
N HIS A 217 16.27 -3.48 -2.12
CA HIS A 217 16.79 -4.12 -0.92
C HIS A 217 17.76 -5.27 -1.18
N THR A 218 17.77 -5.90 -2.37
CA THR A 218 18.61 -7.06 -2.69
C THR A 218 20.11 -6.79 -2.48
N ALA A 219 20.59 -5.59 -2.83
CA ALA A 219 21.99 -5.21 -2.67
C ALA A 219 22.39 -5.09 -1.18
N GLU A 220 21.53 -4.50 -0.34
CA GLU A 220 21.78 -4.49 1.11
C GLU A 220 21.70 -5.92 1.67
N ALA A 221 20.71 -6.72 1.29
CA ALA A 221 20.53 -8.08 1.76
C ALA A 221 21.78 -8.95 1.51
N LEU A 222 22.35 -8.89 0.31
CA LEU A 222 23.60 -9.57 -0.03
C LEU A 222 24.77 -9.09 0.84
N HIS A 223 24.91 -7.78 1.07
CA HIS A 223 25.95 -7.25 1.97
C HIS A 223 25.75 -7.74 3.43
N ARG A 224 24.51 -7.75 3.94
CA ARG A 224 24.22 -8.26 5.29
C ARG A 224 24.44 -9.77 5.41
N LEU A 225 24.25 -10.53 4.33
CA LEU A 225 24.66 -11.93 4.27
C LEU A 225 26.19 -12.06 4.40
N VAL A 226 26.99 -11.25 3.68
CA VAL A 226 28.45 -11.21 3.85
C VAL A 226 28.84 -10.95 5.32
N GLU A 227 28.27 -9.92 5.96
CA GLU A 227 28.52 -9.61 7.37
C GLU A 227 28.17 -10.79 8.30
N ALA A 228 27.01 -11.43 8.09
CA ALA A 228 26.51 -12.50 8.95
C ALA A 228 27.27 -13.82 8.76
N TYR A 229 27.63 -14.18 7.52
CA TYR A 229 28.43 -15.37 7.22
C TYR A 229 29.86 -15.24 7.75
N LEU A 230 30.52 -14.09 7.54
CA LEU A 230 31.84 -13.83 8.15
C LEU A 230 31.79 -13.89 9.68
N SER A 231 30.72 -13.39 10.31
CA SER A 231 30.53 -13.48 11.76
C SER A 231 30.38 -14.91 12.28
N LEU A 232 30.03 -15.87 11.42
CA LEU A 232 29.94 -17.30 11.73
C LEU A 232 31.19 -18.10 11.28
N GLY A 233 32.16 -17.46 10.62
CA GLY A 233 33.31 -18.14 10.01
C GLY A 233 32.99 -18.88 8.70
N LEU A 234 31.83 -18.62 8.09
CA LEU A 234 31.37 -19.23 6.84
C LEU A 234 31.92 -18.44 5.64
N THR A 235 33.21 -18.64 5.35
CA THR A 235 33.95 -17.84 4.35
C THR A 235 33.50 -18.07 2.92
N ASP A 236 33.03 -19.28 2.59
CA ASP A 236 32.72 -19.65 1.21
C ASP A 236 31.38 -19.06 0.78
N GLU A 237 30.38 -19.09 1.68
CA GLU A 237 29.10 -18.41 1.52
C GLU A 237 29.27 -16.88 1.50
N ALA A 238 30.13 -16.33 2.36
CA ALA A 238 30.43 -14.89 2.37
C ALA A 238 31.05 -14.43 1.04
N GLN A 239 32.05 -15.15 0.53
CA GLN A 239 32.68 -14.85 -0.76
C GLN A 239 31.69 -15.01 -1.92
N THR A 240 30.82 -16.01 -1.89
CA THR A 240 29.79 -16.25 -2.91
C THR A 240 28.72 -15.15 -2.91
N ALA A 241 28.23 -14.72 -1.74
CA ALA A 241 27.31 -13.58 -1.62
C ALA A 241 27.97 -12.28 -2.16
N GLY A 242 29.24 -12.05 -1.82
CA GLY A 242 30.04 -10.96 -2.37
C GLY A 242 30.21 -11.02 -3.89
N ALA A 243 30.34 -12.22 -4.46
CA ALA A 243 30.45 -12.42 -5.91
C ALA A 243 29.14 -12.11 -6.67
N ILE A 244 27.98 -12.47 -6.10
CA ILE A 244 26.67 -12.07 -6.66
C ILE A 244 26.51 -10.55 -6.62
N LEU A 245 26.83 -9.94 -5.47
CA LEU A 245 26.78 -8.48 -5.29
C LEU A 245 27.72 -7.75 -6.26
N GLY A 246 28.94 -8.25 -6.43
CA GLY A 246 29.94 -7.74 -7.36
C GLY A 246 29.67 -8.05 -8.84
N HIS A 247 28.66 -8.85 -9.18
CA HIS A 247 28.20 -8.97 -10.55
C HIS A 247 27.06 -8.00 -10.84
N ASN A 248 26.03 -7.98 -9.98
CA ASN A 248 24.76 -7.30 -10.27
C ASN A 248 24.69 -5.85 -9.76
N TYR A 249 25.52 -5.45 -8.77
CA TYR A 249 25.36 -4.21 -8.02
C TYR A 249 26.68 -3.45 -7.77
N GLN A 250 27.65 -3.51 -8.71
CA GLN A 250 28.99 -2.92 -8.58
C GLN A 250 29.03 -1.42 -8.23
N SER A 251 27.99 -0.66 -8.62
CA SER A 251 27.90 0.79 -8.36
C SER A 251 27.28 1.14 -7.00
N THR A 252 26.99 0.16 -6.13
CA THR A 252 26.35 0.39 -4.83
C THR A 252 27.36 0.54 -3.71
N GLU A 253 27.01 1.33 -2.68
CA GLU A 253 27.80 1.41 -1.44
C GLU A 253 27.97 0.04 -0.75
N TRP A 254 26.98 -0.83 -0.91
CA TRP A 254 26.97 -2.20 -0.41
C TRP A 254 28.06 -3.08 -1.03
N TYR A 255 28.32 -2.92 -2.33
CA TYR A 255 29.42 -3.57 -3.00
C TYR A 255 30.76 -3.10 -2.43
N GLU A 256 30.98 -1.78 -2.33
CA GLU A 256 32.23 -1.25 -1.77
C GLU A 256 32.49 -1.71 -0.33
N ALA A 257 31.45 -1.70 0.51
CA ALA A 257 31.54 -2.15 1.90
C ALA A 257 31.89 -3.64 1.98
N SER A 258 31.23 -4.48 1.18
CA SER A 258 31.50 -5.92 1.11
C SER A 258 32.89 -6.24 0.56
N TYR A 259 33.36 -5.49 -0.44
CA TYR A 259 34.69 -5.65 -1.01
C TYR A 259 35.77 -5.34 0.02
N LYS A 260 35.62 -4.23 0.77
CA LYS A 260 36.52 -3.85 1.88
C LYS A 260 36.52 -4.88 3.00
N LEU A 261 35.36 -5.46 3.36
CA LEU A 261 35.25 -6.50 4.38
C LEU A 261 35.95 -7.82 3.98
N LEU A 262 35.73 -8.31 2.76
CA LEU A 262 36.33 -9.57 2.28
C LEU A 262 37.84 -9.41 2.06
N THR A 263 38.26 -8.40 1.30
CA THR A 263 39.70 -8.20 1.01
C THR A 263 40.51 -7.85 2.25
N GLY A 264 39.91 -7.16 3.22
CA GLY A 264 40.52 -6.88 4.53
C GLY A 264 40.81 -8.14 5.37
N GLN A 265 40.18 -9.28 5.05
CA GLN A 265 40.45 -10.59 5.66
C GLN A 265 41.27 -11.52 4.74
N GLY A 266 41.76 -11.03 3.60
CA GLY A 266 42.46 -11.83 2.59
C GLY A 266 41.55 -12.74 1.75
N LEU A 267 40.23 -12.48 1.75
CA LEU A 267 39.23 -13.21 0.98
C LEU A 267 38.91 -12.50 -0.34
N GLU A 268 38.37 -13.24 -1.31
CA GLU A 268 38.06 -12.75 -2.66
C GLU A 268 36.57 -12.88 -2.99
N MET A 269 36.01 -11.98 -3.81
CA MET A 269 34.62 -12.09 -4.29
C MET A 269 34.49 -13.14 -5.40
N LYS A 270 34.61 -14.42 -5.03
CA LYS A 270 34.44 -15.58 -5.92
C LYS A 270 33.38 -16.53 -5.38
N SER A 271 32.70 -17.21 -6.29
CA SER A 271 31.72 -18.26 -5.95
C SER A 271 32.46 -19.55 -5.58
N PHE A 272 32.11 -20.16 -4.45
CA PHE A 272 32.72 -21.37 -3.92
C PHE A 272 31.66 -22.38 -3.45
N GLY A 273 31.93 -23.68 -3.68
CA GLY A 273 31.09 -24.79 -3.22
C GLY A 273 29.74 -24.93 -3.93
N ASP A 274 29.00 -26.01 -3.62
CA ASP A 274 27.60 -26.21 -4.03
C ASP A 274 26.68 -25.81 -2.86
N ASN A 275 26.37 -24.52 -2.75
CA ASN A 275 25.42 -23.97 -1.80
C ASN A 275 24.25 -23.26 -2.53
N TRP A 276 23.26 -22.77 -1.77
CA TRP A 276 22.07 -22.11 -2.35
C TRP A 276 22.42 -20.80 -3.09
N LEU A 277 23.43 -20.05 -2.65
CA LEU A 277 23.93 -18.88 -3.37
C LEU A 277 24.60 -19.30 -4.69
N THR A 278 25.30 -20.44 -4.75
CA THR A 278 25.84 -20.98 -6.01
C THR A 278 24.72 -21.34 -7.01
N ALA A 279 23.55 -21.80 -6.53
CA ALA A 279 22.40 -22.02 -7.40
C ALA A 279 21.87 -20.69 -8.00
N ILE A 280 21.67 -19.65 -7.17
CA ILE A 280 21.29 -18.31 -7.63
C ILE A 280 22.35 -17.72 -8.57
N TYR A 281 23.64 -17.89 -8.27
CA TYR A 281 24.75 -17.46 -9.12
C TYR A 281 24.69 -18.13 -10.50
N ARG A 282 24.48 -19.46 -10.57
CA ARG A 282 24.30 -20.17 -11.85
C ARG A 282 23.09 -19.66 -12.63
N GLN A 283 21.94 -19.51 -11.98
CA GLN A 283 20.70 -19.06 -12.61
C GLN A 283 20.80 -17.62 -13.13
N THR A 284 21.26 -16.68 -12.29
CA THR A 284 21.27 -15.24 -12.61
C THR A 284 22.43 -14.79 -13.50
N ILE A 285 23.60 -15.45 -13.42
CA ILE A 285 24.82 -14.99 -14.11
C ILE A 285 25.18 -15.86 -15.30
N LYS A 286 24.95 -17.18 -15.22
CA LYS A 286 25.28 -18.09 -16.33
C LYS A 286 24.11 -18.42 -17.24
N GLY A 287 22.88 -18.16 -16.81
CA GLY A 287 21.67 -18.60 -17.52
C GLY A 287 21.51 -20.12 -17.58
N GLU A 288 22.19 -20.84 -16.67
CA GLU A 288 22.08 -22.30 -16.52
C GLU A 288 20.76 -22.63 -15.82
N TRP A 289 19.68 -22.80 -16.59
CA TRP A 289 18.43 -23.40 -16.13
C TRP A 289 18.61 -24.94 -16.06
N ILE A 290 18.02 -25.56 -15.03
CA ILE A 290 18.15 -26.99 -14.70
C ILE A 290 17.52 -27.88 -15.79
#